data_AF-A0A0F9N3D5-F1
#
_entry.id   AF-A0A0F9N3D5-F1
#
_cell.length_a   1.000
_cell.length_b   1.000
_cell.length_c   1.000
_cell.angle_alpha   90.00
_cell.angle_beta   90.00
_cell.angle_gamma   90.00
#
_symmetry.space_group_name_H-M   'P 1'
#
loop_
_entity.id
_entity.type
_entity.pdbx_description
1 polymer ?
#
loop_
_entity_poly.entity_id
_entity_poly.type
_entity_poly.pdbx_seq_one_letter_code
_entity_poly.pdbx_strand_id
1 'polypeptide(L)'
;MSYIGKTNHKNVNSTLLIENLEELMRSSIKNVGFNWSNDAHRAALLDLVDELMLKKKEDDKIYNYKAYSDHRNNPPEQVKKGIHVLTIKFRQKDTINRTTLEYIFTQNTDPEENNLVEF
;
A
#
# COMPACT_ATOMS: atom_id res chain seq x y z
N MET A 1 16.78 -9.24 -1.68
CA MET A 1 15.41 -9.75 -1.91
C MET A 1 14.64 -8.62 -2.56
N SER A 2 14.05 -8.85 -3.73
CA SER A 2 13.32 -7.83 -4.48
C SER A 2 11.82 -8.13 -4.42
N TYR A 3 11.00 -7.10 -4.26
CA TYR A 3 9.54 -7.22 -4.21
C TYR A 3 8.94 -6.54 -5.43
N ILE A 4 7.99 -7.20 -6.09
CA ILE A 4 7.19 -6.57 -7.15
C ILE A 4 5.92 -6.01 -6.51
N GLY A 5 5.69 -4.71 -6.68
CA GLY A 5 4.45 -4.03 -6.30
C GLY A 5 3.46 -3.93 -7.45
N LYS A 6 2.20 -4.33 -7.24
CA LYS A 6 1.05 -4.09 -8.13
C LYS A 6 0.03 -3.23 -7.42
N THR A 7 -0.55 -2.26 -8.13
CA THR A 7 -1.55 -1.35 -7.54
C THR A 7 -2.89 -1.47 -8.26
N ASN A 8 -3.97 -1.65 -7.48
CA ASN A 8 -5.33 -1.61 -7.99
C ASN A 8 -6.05 -0.38 -7.44
N HIS A 9 -6.59 0.42 -8.35
CA HIS A 9 -7.32 1.65 -8.05
C HIS A 9 -8.80 1.48 -8.36
N LYS A 10 -9.67 1.80 -7.39
CA LYS A 10 -11.12 1.83 -7.60
C LYS A 10 -11.69 3.17 -7.14
N ASN A 11 -12.50 3.79 -8.00
CA ASN A 11 -13.24 5.03 -7.74
C ASN A 11 -12.38 6.23 -7.29
N VAL A 12 -11.26 6.42 -7.95
CA VAL A 12 -10.31 7.53 -7.73
C VAL A 12 -10.88 8.85 -8.21
N ASN A 13 -10.88 9.88 -7.36
CA ASN A 13 -11.29 11.24 -7.76
C ASN A 13 -10.17 12.30 -7.66
N SER A 14 -9.02 12.00 -7.04
CA SER A 14 -7.83 12.89 -7.09
C SER A 14 -6.56 12.08 -7.31
N THR A 15 -5.86 12.39 -8.39
CA THR A 15 -4.62 11.75 -8.82
C THR A 15 -3.43 12.15 -7.92
N LEU A 16 -3.37 13.41 -7.48
CA LEU A 16 -2.27 13.91 -6.64
C LEU A 16 -2.15 13.20 -5.28
N LEU A 17 -3.28 12.85 -4.66
CA LEU A 17 -3.27 12.13 -3.39
C LEU A 17 -2.78 10.68 -3.57
N ILE A 18 -3.01 10.11 -4.75
CA ILE A 18 -2.53 8.78 -5.12
C ILE A 18 -1.04 8.82 -5.40
N GLU A 19 -0.56 9.84 -6.12
CA GLU A 19 0.88 10.01 -6.38
C GLU A 19 1.68 10.06 -5.07
N ASN A 20 1.23 10.82 -4.07
CA ASN A 20 1.89 10.86 -2.75
C ASN A 20 1.90 9.49 -2.05
N LEU A 21 0.79 8.74 -2.13
CA LEU A 21 0.70 7.40 -1.53
C LEU A 21 1.59 6.42 -2.30
N GLU A 22 1.57 6.45 -3.62
CA GLU A 22 2.44 5.63 -4.46
C GLU A 22 3.92 5.91 -4.20
N GLU A 23 4.32 7.18 -4.05
CA GLU A 23 5.70 7.53 -3.74
C GLU A 23 6.15 6.97 -2.38
N LEU A 24 5.28 7.04 -1.36
CA LEU A 24 5.54 6.42 -0.06
C LEU A 24 5.69 4.90 -0.18
N MET A 25 4.81 4.24 -0.94
CA MET A 25 4.89 2.80 -1.16
C MET A 25 6.16 2.43 -1.94
N ARG A 26 6.53 3.22 -2.95
CA ARG A 26 7.76 3.07 -3.74
C ARG A 26 9.01 3.15 -2.88
N SER A 27 9.08 4.17 -2.03
CA SER A 27 10.16 4.34 -1.07
C SER A 27 10.26 3.11 -0.16
N SER A 28 9.13 2.60 0.31
CA SER A 28 9.07 1.43 1.20
C SER A 28 9.53 0.13 0.54
N ILE A 29 9.23 -0.06 -0.75
CA ILE A 29 9.70 -1.22 -1.53
C ILE A 29 11.21 -1.13 -1.79
N LYS A 30 11.70 0.06 -2.15
CA LYS A 30 13.11 0.29 -2.54
C LYS A 30 14.06 0.40 -1.36
N ASN A 31 13.54 0.57 -0.15
CA ASN A 31 14.37 0.64 1.05
C ASN A 31 15.01 -0.72 1.34
N VAL A 32 16.33 -0.80 1.12
CA VAL A 32 17.17 -1.98 1.32
C VAL A 32 17.14 -2.36 2.81
N GLY A 33 16.20 -3.21 3.19
CA GLY A 33 15.98 -3.62 4.58
C GLY A 33 14.52 -3.82 4.96
N PHE A 34 13.56 -3.36 4.14
CA PHE A 34 12.15 -3.60 4.41
C PHE A 34 11.77 -5.06 4.11
N ASN A 35 11.34 -5.80 5.14
CA ASN A 35 10.91 -7.18 5.03
C ASN A 35 9.39 -7.25 5.18
N TRP A 36 8.67 -7.44 4.08
CA TRP A 36 7.22 -7.57 4.08
C TRP A 36 6.72 -8.80 4.84
N SER A 37 7.54 -9.85 4.98
CA SER A 37 7.19 -11.01 5.81
C SER A 37 7.31 -10.72 7.32
N ASN A 38 7.94 -9.61 7.72
CA ASN A 38 8.04 -9.20 9.11
C ASN A 38 6.85 -8.31 9.52
N ASP A 39 6.06 -8.79 10.48
CA ASP A 39 4.89 -8.09 11.02
C ASP A 39 5.24 -6.69 11.56
N ALA A 40 6.40 -6.52 12.21
CA ALA A 40 6.82 -5.24 12.76
C ALA A 40 7.11 -4.20 11.65
N HIS A 41 7.66 -4.65 10.51
CA HIS A 41 7.91 -3.76 9.37
C HIS A 41 6.60 -3.36 8.70
N ARG A 42 5.66 -4.31 8.53
CA ARG A 42 4.32 -4.02 8.02
C ARG A 42 3.56 -3.06 8.93
N ALA A 43 3.67 -3.22 10.25
CA ALA A 43 3.08 -2.30 11.23
C ALA A 43 3.68 -0.89 11.13
N ALA A 44 5.00 -0.76 11.08
CA ALA A 44 5.67 0.53 10.92
C ALA A 44 5.25 1.26 9.64
N LEU A 45 5.05 0.52 8.54
CA LEU A 45 4.52 1.11 7.30
C LEU A 45 3.05 1.54 7.43
N LEU A 46 2.22 0.76 8.13
CA LEU A 46 0.85 1.16 8.42
C LEU A 46 0.81 2.46 9.24
N ASP A 47 1.71 2.62 10.21
CA ASP A 47 1.81 3.85 11.00
C ASP A 47 2.15 5.06 10.12
N LEU A 48 3.13 4.92 9.20
CA LEU A 48 3.47 5.98 8.24
C LEU A 48 2.33 6.33 7.29
N VAL A 49 1.58 5.32 6.83
CA VAL A 49 0.38 5.52 6.01
C VAL A 49 -0.70 6.24 6.81
N ASP A 50 -0.91 5.84 8.07
CA ASP A 50 -1.90 6.46 8.94
C ASP A 50 -1.55 7.91 9.26
N GLU A 51 -0.28 8.23 9.50
CA GLU A 51 0.19 9.62 9.67
C GLU A 51 -0.08 10.47 8.41
N LEU A 52 0.24 9.95 7.22
CA LEU A 52 -0.03 10.63 5.96
C LEU A 52 -1.53 10.87 5.77
N MET A 53 -2.36 9.86 6.03
CA MET A 53 -3.81 9.94 5.88
C MET A 53 -4.44 10.87 6.91
N LEU A 54 -3.93 10.88 8.15
CA LEU A 54 -4.35 11.82 9.19
C LEU A 54 -4.06 13.25 8.76
N LYS A 55 -2.86 13.54 8.25
CA LYS A 55 -2.51 14.87 7.73
C LYS A 55 -3.44 15.31 6.60
N LYS A 56 -3.80 14.40 5.68
CA LYS A 56 -4.76 14.71 4.60
C LYS A 56 -6.18 14.92 5.11
N LYS A 57 -6.55 14.28 6.22
CA LYS A 57 -7.83 14.51 6.90
C LYS A 57 -7.84 15.86 7.61
N GLU A 58 -6.74 16.25 8.25
CA GLU A 58 -6.58 17.57 8.88
C GLU A 58 -6.56 18.72 7.86
N ASP A 59 -5.94 18.49 6.70
CA ASP A 59 -6.03 19.38 5.52
C ASP A 59 -7.43 19.40 4.88
N ASP A 60 -8.39 18.67 5.47
CA ASP A 60 -9.79 18.61 5.04
C ASP A 60 -9.95 18.05 3.61
N LYS A 61 -9.02 17.20 3.16
CA LYS A 61 -9.02 16.60 1.80
C LYS A 61 -9.72 15.25 1.74
N ILE A 62 -9.74 14.52 2.85
CA ILE A 62 -10.34 13.19 2.95
C ILE A 62 -11.11 13.01 4.26
N TYR A 63 -12.09 12.11 4.26
CA TYR A 63 -12.84 11.67 5.43
C TYR A 63 -12.97 10.14 5.47
N ASN A 64 -13.26 9.61 6.65
CA ASN A 64 -13.56 8.18 6.87
C ASN A 64 -12.52 7.24 6.21
N TYR A 65 -11.24 7.47 6.51
CA TYR A 65 -10.17 6.61 6.02
C TYR A 65 -9.99 5.36 6.89
N LYS A 66 -9.41 4.31 6.28
CA LYS A 66 -9.00 3.07 6.94
C LYS A 66 -7.88 2.43 6.11
N ALA A 67 -6.72 2.21 6.72
CA ALA A 67 -5.65 1.40 6.18
C ALA A 67 -5.56 0.06 6.94
N TYR A 68 -5.22 -1.03 6.25
CA TYR A 68 -4.97 -2.32 6.90
C TYR A 68 -4.11 -3.25 6.03
N SER A 69 -3.23 -4.00 6.69
CA SER A 69 -2.35 -5.03 6.12
C SER A 69 -2.24 -6.18 7.12
N ASP A 70 -3.36 -6.86 7.36
CA ASP A 70 -3.51 -7.90 8.39
C ASP A 70 -4.18 -9.16 7.82
N HIS A 71 -4.55 -10.10 8.68
CA HIS A 71 -5.19 -11.35 8.29
C HIS A 71 -6.46 -11.19 7.42
N ARG A 72 -7.10 -10.00 7.41
CA ARG A 72 -8.28 -9.73 6.57
C ARG A 72 -7.95 -9.69 5.07
N ASN A 73 -6.74 -9.26 4.72
CA ASN A 73 -6.26 -9.19 3.33
C ASN A 73 -4.96 -9.97 3.09
N ASN A 74 -4.40 -10.58 4.14
CA ASN A 74 -3.21 -11.43 4.11
C ASN A 74 -3.52 -12.79 4.73
N PRO A 75 -4.32 -13.66 4.06
CA PRO A 75 -4.56 -15.01 4.57
C PRO A 75 -3.23 -15.79 4.64
N PRO A 76 -3.07 -16.73 5.60
CA PRO A 76 -1.80 -17.44 5.82
C PRO A 76 -1.23 -18.12 4.56
N GLU A 77 -2.10 -18.58 3.67
CA GLU A 77 -1.72 -19.21 2.40
C GLU A 77 -1.04 -18.25 1.41
N GLN A 78 -1.46 -16.98 1.39
CA GLN A 78 -0.86 -15.95 0.53
C GLN A 78 0.46 -15.44 1.12
N VAL A 79 0.49 -15.23 2.44
CA VAL A 79 1.71 -14.84 3.15
C VAL A 79 2.82 -15.89 2.97
N LYS A 80 2.47 -17.18 3.04
CA LYS A 80 3.41 -18.29 2.77
C LYS A 80 3.95 -18.30 1.34
N LYS A 81 3.19 -17.77 0.38
CA LYS A 81 3.60 -17.59 -1.02
C LYS A 81 4.37 -16.28 -1.24
N GLY A 82 4.68 -15.54 -0.18
CA GLY A 82 5.36 -14.24 -0.27
C GLY A 82 4.48 -13.14 -0.86
N ILE A 83 3.16 -13.31 -0.84
CA ILE A 83 2.18 -12.31 -1.30
C ILE A 83 1.66 -11.55 -0.09
N HIS A 84 1.85 -10.24 -0.10
CA HIS A 84 1.40 -9.33 0.95
C HIS A 84 0.53 -8.22 0.37
N VAL A 85 -0.55 -7.86 1.03
CA VAL A 85 -1.53 -6.89 0.54
C VAL A 85 -1.73 -5.78 1.58
N LEU A 86 -1.53 -4.53 1.16
CA LEU A 86 -1.97 -3.34 1.88
C LEU A 86 -3.22 -2.79 1.21
N THR A 87 -4.27 -2.57 1.98
CA THR A 87 -5.50 -1.94 1.49
C THR A 87 -5.73 -0.62 2.20
N ILE A 88 -5.91 0.44 1.42
CA ILE A 88 -6.24 1.79 1.90
C ILE A 88 -7.59 2.18 1.32
N LYS A 89 -8.51 2.57 2.19
CA LYS A 89 -9.85 3.01 1.80
C LYS A 89 -10.11 4.38 2.38
N PHE A 90 -10.59 5.32 1.58
CA PHE A 90 -10.93 6.67 2.03
C PHE A 90 -12.04 7.27 1.18
N ARG A 91 -12.67 8.32 1.69
CA ARG A 91 -13.59 9.15 0.92
C ARG A 91 -12.96 10.52 0.74
N GLN A 92 -13.06 11.09 -0.45
CA GLN A 92 -12.54 12.43 -0.70
C GLN A 92 -13.61 13.46 -0.35
N LYS A 93 -13.18 14.66 0.04
CA LYS A 93 -14.11 15.77 0.24
C LYS A 93 -14.85 16.05 -1.07
N ASP A 94 -16.13 16.38 -0.94
CA ASP A 94 -17.04 16.69 -2.06
C ASP A 94 -17.26 15.55 -3.06
N THR A 95 -16.90 14.31 -2.72
CA THR A 95 -17.21 13.14 -3.54
C THR A 95 -18.12 12.15 -2.83
N ILE A 96 -19.01 11.52 -3.60
CA ILE A 96 -19.92 10.47 -3.10
C ILE A 96 -19.17 9.13 -2.98
N ASN A 97 -18.19 8.93 -3.85
CA ASN A 97 -17.53 7.65 -4.01
C ASN A 97 -16.43 7.41 -2.97
N ARG A 98 -16.32 6.15 -2.54
CA ARG A 98 -15.22 5.68 -1.71
C ARG A 98 -14.09 5.16 -2.60
N THR A 99 -12.93 5.77 -2.48
CA THR A 99 -11.70 5.32 -3.12
C THR A 99 -11.15 4.10 -2.39
N THR A 100 -10.74 3.08 -3.13
CA THR A 100 -9.99 1.93 -2.60
C THR A 100 -8.71 1.79 -3.40
N LEU A 101 -7.59 1.76 -2.69
CA LEU A 101 -6.27 1.47 -3.21
C LEU A 101 -5.80 0.14 -2.60
N GLU A 102 -5.40 -0.80 -3.43
CA GLU A 102 -4.83 -2.07 -3.00
C GLU A 102 -3.42 -2.19 -3.58
N TYR A 103 -2.43 -2.28 -2.70
CA TYR A 103 -1.03 -2.50 -3.05
C TYR A 103 -0.69 -3.96 -2.73
N ILE A 104 -0.27 -4.71 -3.73
CA ILE A 104 0.07 -6.13 -3.64
C ILE A 104 1.57 -6.26 -3.84
N PHE A 105 2.27 -6.81 -2.85
CA PHE A 105 3.70 -7.06 -2.83
C PHE A 105 3.95 -8.54 -2.98
N THR A 106 4.77 -8.90 -3.97
CA THR A 106 5.11 -10.29 -4.26
C THR A 106 6.62 -10.47 -4.12
N GLN A 107 7.05 -11.39 -3.27
CA GLN A 107 8.44 -11.77 -3.14
C GLN A 107 8.86 -12.56 -4.40
N ASN A 108 9.80 -12.01 -5.19
CA ASN A 108 10.28 -12.71 -6.37
C ASN A 108 11.23 -13.85 -5.95
N THR A 109 10.93 -15.08 -6.35
CA THR A 109 11.79 -16.26 -6.13
C THR A 109 12.69 -16.60 -7.32
N ASP A 110 12.50 -15.97 -8.49
CA ASP A 110 13.31 -16.22 -9.68
C ASP A 110 14.34 -15.09 -9.95
N PRO A 111 15.65 -15.41 -10.00
CA PRO A 111 16.72 -14.42 -10.19
C PRO A 111 16.91 -13.93 -11.64
N GLU A 112 16.20 -14.48 -12.63
CA GLU A 112 16.34 -14.10 -14.04
C GLU A 112 15.39 -12.96 -14.49
N GLU A 113 14.38 -12.61 -13.69
CA GLU A 113 13.45 -11.49 -13.96
C GLU A 113 13.80 -10.21 -13.17
N ASN A 114 15.09 -9.91 -13.02
CA ASN A 114 15.57 -8.63 -12.46
C ASN A 114 15.19 -7.38 -13.29
N ASN A 115 14.32 -7.52 -14.29
CA ASN A 115 13.82 -6.45 -15.17
C ASN A 115 12.31 -6.19 -15.09
N LEU A 116 11.58 -6.77 -14.12
CA LEU A 116 10.21 -6.33 -13.88
C LEU A 116 10.20 -5.17 -12.89
N VAL A 117 10.46 -3.99 -13.46
CA VAL A 117 10.07 -2.68 -12.93
C VAL A 117 8.54 -2.73 -12.80
N GLU A 118 8.01 -2.94 -11.59
CA GLU A 118 7.71 -1.87 -10.64
C GLU A 118 6.91 -0.78 -11.35
N PHE A 119 5.60 -0.71 -11.05
CA PHE A 119 4.54 0.25 -11.47
C PHE A 119 3.54 -0.29 -12.50
#